data_AF-A0A0W1F3D3-F1
#
_entry.id   AF-A0A0W1F3D3-F1
#
_cell.length_a   1.000
_cell.length_b   1.000
_cell.length_c   1.000
_cell.angle_alpha   90.00
_cell.angle_beta   90.00
_cell.angle_gamma   90.00
#
_symmetry.space_group_name_H-M   'P 1'
#
loop_
_entity.id
_entity.type
_entity.pdbx_description
1 polymer ?
#
loop_
_entity_poly.entity_id
_entity_poly.type
_entity_poly.pdbx_seq_one_letter_code
_entity_poly.pdbx_strand_id
1 'polypeptide(L)'
;MADDPFQRRFAADASLLPHMADLANDRVLIALLTEADYRAASFLDQRLLTDRIGREWMAWDTLPDLGAAAPAPHFIFHIGHVGSTLVSRLHAEVGEVLPLREPMLLRTLAQVAERIDRPESVWSPELYRGRLAQAVGWLGRDFAPGQRAMVKASSVITAIADELTGADSRALFLYVPLARYIETILAGEASMAETLAQAPARMARLAALLPDFPFALWQLPPVTRVAMSWLCEMATAQQTLPRADPRHLWADFEGVLADPAAALAAQCGHFGLSVDAARIDAALAGPVMRQYSKAPEHGYSPGLRRELQAQAAVGHAPAIAEAIAWVEALAARYTSLGDLPIRGNQESA
;
A
#
# COMPACT_ATOMS: atom_id res chain seq x y z
N MET A 1 3.49 -26.67 27.90
CA MET A 1 4.51 -26.32 26.90
C MET A 1 5.54 -25.46 27.60
N ALA A 2 6.81 -25.87 27.58
CA ALA A 2 7.87 -25.11 28.23
C ALA A 2 7.94 -23.69 27.64
N ASP A 3 8.24 -22.72 28.49
CA ASP A 3 8.22 -21.28 28.25
C ASP A 3 9.37 -20.85 27.32
N ASP A 4 9.31 -21.28 26.05
CA ASP A 4 10.33 -21.06 25.01
C ASP A 4 10.69 -19.56 24.92
N PRO A 5 11.96 -19.19 25.17
CA PRO A 5 12.43 -17.80 25.08
C PRO A 5 12.10 -17.13 23.73
N PHE A 6 12.09 -17.88 22.63
CA PHE A 6 11.69 -17.35 21.33
C PHE A 6 10.20 -16.97 21.32
N GLN A 7 9.33 -17.88 21.77
CA GLN A 7 7.87 -17.65 21.77
C GLN A 7 7.51 -16.41 22.59
N ARG A 8 8.10 -16.29 23.78
CA ARG A 8 7.89 -15.12 24.65
C ARG A 8 8.37 -13.83 24.00
N ARG A 9 9.58 -13.84 23.42
CA ARG A 9 10.12 -12.65 22.75
C ARG A 9 9.29 -12.25 21.54
N PHE A 10 8.88 -13.22 20.71
CA PHE A 10 8.05 -12.96 19.54
C PHE A 10 6.69 -12.38 19.95
N ALA A 11 6.04 -12.93 20.98
CA ALA A 11 4.77 -12.40 21.44
C ALA A 11 4.90 -11.02 22.14
N ALA A 12 6.06 -10.70 22.72
CA ALA A 12 6.24 -9.50 23.54
C ALA A 12 6.34 -8.21 22.73
N ASP A 13 7.07 -8.21 21.60
CA ASP A 13 7.31 -6.99 20.83
C ASP A 13 7.53 -7.24 19.33
N ALA A 14 7.66 -6.16 18.57
CA ALA A 14 7.92 -6.17 17.13
C ALA A 14 9.40 -6.40 16.74
N SER A 15 10.30 -6.74 17.66
CA SER A 15 11.73 -6.92 17.34
C SER A 15 11.99 -8.10 16.40
N LEU A 16 11.10 -9.10 16.38
CA LEU A 16 11.18 -10.26 15.49
C LEU A 16 10.16 -10.11 14.36
N LEU A 17 10.57 -9.51 13.24
CA LEU A 17 9.74 -9.32 12.05
C LEU A 17 9.54 -10.63 11.29
N PRO A 18 8.31 -11.11 11.08
CA PRO A 18 8.04 -12.13 10.07
C PRO A 18 8.15 -11.49 8.68
N HIS A 19 9.33 -11.57 8.08
CA HIS A 19 9.74 -10.77 6.94
C HIS A 19 9.14 -11.30 5.63
N MET A 20 9.39 -12.57 5.30
CA MET A 20 8.93 -13.19 4.06
C MET A 20 8.59 -14.67 4.25
N ALA A 21 7.64 -15.17 3.46
CA ALA A 21 7.24 -16.57 3.47
C ALA A 21 7.85 -17.34 2.29
N ASP A 22 8.27 -18.58 2.56
CA ASP A 22 8.59 -19.60 1.57
C ASP A 22 7.47 -20.65 1.63
N LEU A 23 6.53 -20.52 0.70
CA LEU A 23 5.32 -21.35 0.65
C LEU A 23 5.63 -22.81 0.33
N ALA A 24 6.71 -23.09 -0.40
CA ALA A 24 7.07 -24.43 -0.82
C ALA A 24 7.62 -25.27 0.33
N ASN A 25 8.32 -24.63 1.28
CA ASN A 25 8.91 -25.28 2.45
C ASN A 25 8.18 -24.94 3.75
N ASP A 26 7.02 -24.32 3.65
CA ASP A 26 6.15 -24.01 4.77
C ASP A 26 6.81 -23.24 5.93
N ARG A 27 7.58 -22.20 5.59
CA ARG A 27 8.43 -21.49 6.55
C ARG A 27 8.40 -19.98 6.34
N VAL A 28 8.74 -19.25 7.40
CA VAL A 28 8.81 -17.79 7.43
C VAL A 28 10.21 -17.37 7.86
N LEU A 29 10.78 -16.40 7.16
CA LEU A 29 12.03 -15.77 7.55
C LEU A 29 11.75 -14.77 8.66
N ILE A 30 12.29 -15.01 9.84
CA ILE A 30 12.23 -14.09 10.97
C ILE A 30 13.48 -13.22 10.95
N ALA A 31 13.33 -11.90 11.00
CA ALA A 31 14.42 -10.92 11.02
C ALA A 31 14.41 -10.11 12.32
N LEU A 32 15.57 -9.97 12.95
CA LEU A 32 15.75 -9.18 14.17
C LEU A 32 15.97 -7.71 13.83
N LEU A 33 15.03 -6.85 14.21
CA LEU A 33 15.03 -5.41 13.94
C LEU A 33 14.85 -4.59 15.22
N THR A 34 15.38 -3.38 15.20
CA THR A 34 15.07 -2.34 16.19
C THR A 34 13.97 -1.41 15.66
N GLU A 35 13.31 -0.66 16.53
CA GLU A 35 12.36 0.37 16.10
C GLU A 35 13.01 1.39 15.13
N ALA A 36 14.28 1.74 15.36
CA ALA A 36 15.04 2.63 14.48
C ALA A 36 15.17 2.07 13.05
N ASP A 37 15.30 0.74 12.90
CA ASP A 37 15.35 0.09 11.58
C ASP A 37 14.02 0.26 10.82
N TYR A 38 12.89 0.06 11.51
CA TYR A 38 11.55 0.31 10.93
C TYR A 38 11.38 1.77 10.50
N ARG A 39 11.76 2.71 11.37
CA ARG A 39 11.63 4.15 11.09
C ARG A 39 12.47 4.58 9.90
N ALA A 40 13.72 4.10 9.81
CA ALA A 40 14.63 4.44 8.73
C ALA A 40 14.21 3.83 7.38
N ALA A 41 13.77 2.56 7.38
CA ALA A 41 13.51 1.80 6.17
C ALA A 41 12.44 2.44 5.28
N SER A 42 12.77 2.65 4.00
CA SER A 42 11.78 3.01 2.99
C SER A 42 10.86 1.82 2.63
N PHE A 43 11.37 0.60 2.78
CA PHE A 43 10.70 -0.66 2.46
C PHE A 43 11.24 -1.80 3.35
N LEU A 44 10.35 -2.67 3.84
CA LEU A 44 10.66 -3.88 4.60
C LEU A 44 10.86 -5.07 3.65
N ASP A 45 11.73 -4.89 2.66
CA ASP A 45 12.09 -5.91 1.68
C ASP A 45 13.53 -6.41 1.87
N GLN A 46 14.08 -7.07 0.85
CA GLN A 46 15.42 -7.64 0.88
C GLN A 46 16.52 -6.59 1.12
N ARG A 47 16.28 -5.30 0.84
CA ARG A 47 17.25 -4.23 1.09
C ARG A 47 17.49 -3.99 2.58
N LEU A 48 16.51 -4.32 3.42
CA LEU A 48 16.65 -4.27 4.87
C LEU A 48 17.62 -5.33 5.40
N LEU A 49 17.73 -6.45 4.69
CA LEU A 49 18.42 -7.67 5.09
C LEU A 49 19.95 -7.60 4.90
N THR A 50 20.57 -6.52 5.34
CA THR A 50 22.04 -6.37 5.44
C THR A 50 22.69 -7.40 6.37
N ASP A 51 24.02 -7.55 6.34
CA ASP A 51 24.76 -8.54 7.16
C ASP A 51 24.62 -8.32 8.68
N ARG A 52 24.29 -7.09 9.10
CA ARG A 52 24.02 -6.77 10.51
C ARG A 52 22.68 -7.30 11.03
N ILE A 53 21.75 -7.66 10.15
CA ILE A 53 20.41 -8.12 10.53
C ILE A 53 20.43 -9.63 10.70
N GLY A 54 20.37 -10.08 11.96
CA GLY A 54 20.17 -11.49 12.28
C GLY A 54 18.86 -12.00 11.71
N ARG A 55 18.89 -13.19 11.10
CA ARG A 55 17.72 -13.79 10.45
C ARG A 55 17.76 -15.31 10.50
N GLU A 56 16.58 -15.92 10.60
CA GLU A 56 16.45 -17.37 10.64
C GLU A 56 15.15 -17.80 9.95
N TRP A 57 15.22 -18.91 9.21
CA TRP A 57 14.03 -19.55 8.67
C TRP A 57 13.40 -20.44 9.74
N MET A 58 12.13 -20.19 10.04
CA MET A 58 11.37 -20.97 11.01
C MET A 58 10.16 -21.60 10.34
N ALA A 59 9.83 -22.84 10.69
CA ALA A 59 8.61 -23.47 10.21
C ALA A 59 7.39 -22.65 10.65
N TRP A 60 6.41 -22.47 9.77
CA TRP A 60 5.26 -21.59 10.03
C TRP A 60 4.55 -21.97 11.33
N ASP A 61 4.28 -23.26 11.51
CA ASP A 61 3.54 -23.79 12.67
C ASP A 61 4.34 -23.75 13.98
N THR A 62 5.63 -23.39 13.93
CA THR A 62 6.42 -23.14 15.14
C THR A 62 6.31 -21.70 15.63
N LEU A 63 5.77 -20.78 14.83
CA LEU A 63 5.57 -19.39 15.25
C LEU A 63 4.35 -19.28 16.18
N PRO A 64 4.39 -18.39 17.20
CA PRO A 64 3.27 -18.26 18.11
C PRO A 64 2.01 -17.78 17.40
N ASP A 65 0.89 -18.45 17.68
CA ASP A 65 -0.42 -17.89 17.42
C ASP A 65 -0.78 -16.92 18.56
N LEU A 66 -0.91 -15.64 18.21
CA LEU A 66 -1.28 -14.58 19.16
C LEU A 66 -2.79 -14.60 19.49
N GLY A 67 -3.58 -15.38 18.75
CA GLY A 67 -5.00 -15.57 18.95
C GLY A 67 -5.84 -14.33 18.65
N ALA A 68 -7.12 -14.37 19.04
CA ALA A 68 -8.07 -13.30 18.76
C ALA A 68 -7.76 -11.96 19.47
N ALA A 69 -6.90 -11.98 20.50
CA ALA A 69 -6.44 -10.78 21.21
C ALA A 69 -5.20 -10.16 20.57
N ALA A 70 -4.72 -10.68 19.43
CA ALA A 70 -3.59 -10.13 18.72
C ALA A 70 -3.86 -8.65 18.36
N PRO A 71 -2.87 -7.76 18.52
CA PRO A 71 -3.03 -6.38 18.12
C PRO A 71 -3.28 -6.30 16.61
N ALA A 72 -4.21 -5.43 16.20
CA ALA A 72 -4.53 -5.20 14.80
C ALA A 72 -3.83 -3.92 14.29
N PRO A 73 -3.07 -3.98 13.19
CA PRO A 73 -2.46 -2.78 12.62
C PRO A 73 -3.51 -1.91 11.91
N HIS A 74 -3.15 -0.64 11.70
CA HIS A 74 -3.83 0.22 10.73
C HIS A 74 -3.14 0.12 9.36
N PHE A 75 -3.85 0.48 8.29
CA PHE A 75 -3.35 0.29 6.93
C PHE A 75 -3.32 1.58 6.12
N ILE A 76 -2.31 1.71 5.26
CA ILE A 76 -2.26 2.66 4.16
C ILE A 76 -2.21 1.85 2.86
N PHE A 77 -3.32 1.81 2.13
CA PHE A 77 -3.44 1.25 0.78
C PHE A 77 -3.31 2.35 -0.26
N HIS A 78 -2.94 1.98 -1.49
CA HIS A 78 -2.73 2.97 -2.55
C HIS A 78 -2.63 2.34 -3.95
N ILE A 79 -2.84 3.16 -4.99
CA ILE A 79 -2.76 2.73 -6.40
C ILE A 79 -1.34 2.69 -7.00
N GLY A 80 -0.30 2.77 -6.17
CA GLY A 80 1.09 2.99 -6.62
C GLY A 80 1.41 4.46 -6.92
N HIS A 81 2.67 4.89 -6.73
CA HIS A 81 3.18 6.24 -7.10
C HIS A 81 2.40 7.49 -6.60
N VAL A 82 1.59 7.36 -5.55
CA VAL A 82 0.76 8.44 -4.97
C VAL A 82 1.18 8.86 -3.57
N GLY A 83 2.48 8.95 -3.32
CA GLY A 83 3.00 9.53 -2.07
C GLY A 83 2.76 8.73 -0.79
N SER A 84 2.33 7.47 -0.87
CA SER A 84 2.07 6.64 0.32
C SER A 84 3.28 6.47 1.26
N THR A 85 4.51 6.46 0.72
CA THR A 85 5.72 6.46 1.54
C THR A 85 5.94 7.79 2.26
N LEU A 86 5.62 8.93 1.64
CA LEU A 86 5.66 10.25 2.29
C LEU A 86 4.66 10.28 3.45
N VAL A 87 3.41 9.90 3.19
CA VAL A 87 2.34 9.86 4.19
C VAL A 87 2.67 8.91 5.35
N SER A 88 3.23 7.73 5.08
CA SER A 88 3.69 6.82 6.13
C SER A 88 4.84 7.38 6.97
N ARG A 89 5.74 8.19 6.38
CA ARG A 89 6.78 8.89 7.14
C ARG A 89 6.18 9.97 8.03
N LEU A 90 5.27 10.80 7.50
CA LEU A 90 4.60 11.85 8.27
C LEU A 90 3.84 11.28 9.47
N HIS A 91 3.08 10.19 9.31
CA HIS A 91 2.41 9.52 10.43
C HIS A 91 3.37 9.05 11.53
N ALA A 92 4.53 8.51 11.14
CA ALA A 92 5.55 8.08 12.09
C ALA A 92 6.26 9.26 12.81
N GLU A 93 6.28 10.45 12.20
CA GLU A 93 6.81 11.66 12.83
C GLU A 93 5.80 12.29 13.81
N VAL A 94 4.51 12.32 13.45
CA VAL A 94 3.50 13.03 14.26
C VAL A 94 2.91 12.21 15.40
N GLY A 95 2.77 10.89 15.24
CA GLY A 95 2.11 10.03 16.21
C GLY A 95 3.00 8.93 16.76
N GLU A 96 2.50 8.27 17.81
CA GLU A 96 3.05 7.02 18.35
C GLU A 96 2.74 5.85 17.39
N VAL A 97 3.36 5.88 16.22
CA VAL A 97 3.14 4.92 15.14
C VAL A 97 4.43 4.16 14.84
N LEU A 98 4.35 2.84 14.81
CA LEU A 98 5.39 1.97 14.26
C LEU A 98 5.12 1.79 12.75
N PRO A 99 5.97 2.32 11.85
CA PRO A 99 5.72 2.22 10.41
C PRO A 99 6.23 0.89 9.84
N LEU A 100 5.31 0.08 9.30
CA LEU A 100 5.63 -1.14 8.55
C LEU A 100 5.44 -0.88 7.05
N ARG A 101 6.52 -0.51 6.35
CA ARG A 101 6.45 -0.10 4.94
C ARG A 101 6.68 -1.27 4.00
N GLU A 102 5.64 -1.71 3.32
CA GLU A 102 5.63 -2.79 2.34
C GLU A 102 6.16 -4.14 2.87
N PRO A 103 5.53 -4.74 3.90
CA PRO A 103 5.95 -6.05 4.41
C PRO A 103 5.86 -7.13 3.33
N MET A 104 6.96 -7.85 3.10
CA MET A 104 7.01 -8.87 2.04
C MET A 104 6.09 -10.05 2.27
N LEU A 105 5.87 -10.42 3.53
CA LEU A 105 4.90 -11.45 3.91
C LEU A 105 3.52 -11.21 3.30
N LEU A 106 2.97 -9.99 3.42
CA LEU A 106 1.64 -9.68 2.89
C LEU A 106 1.60 -9.71 1.36
N ARG A 107 2.72 -9.38 0.69
CA ARG A 107 2.80 -9.50 -0.78
C ARG A 107 2.70 -10.95 -1.22
N THR A 108 3.38 -11.87 -0.52
CA THR A 108 3.27 -13.31 -0.79
C THR A 108 1.85 -13.81 -0.52
N LEU A 109 1.20 -13.37 0.56
CA LEU A 109 -0.18 -13.75 0.87
C LEU A 109 -1.19 -13.24 -0.17
N ALA A 110 -1.04 -12.01 -0.67
CA ALA A 110 -1.87 -11.50 -1.75
C ALA A 110 -1.73 -12.34 -3.04
N GLN A 111 -0.53 -12.85 -3.34
CA GLN A 111 -0.33 -13.75 -4.48
C GLN A 111 -1.02 -15.11 -4.31
N VAL A 112 -1.12 -15.61 -3.06
CA VAL A 112 -1.91 -16.81 -2.75
C VAL A 112 -3.39 -16.51 -2.96
N ALA A 113 -3.88 -15.39 -2.44
CA ALA A 113 -5.27 -14.95 -2.56
C ALA A 113 -5.74 -14.88 -4.03
N GLU A 114 -4.92 -14.33 -4.92
CA GLU A 114 -5.20 -14.25 -6.37
C GLU A 114 -5.55 -15.61 -7.01
N ARG A 115 -5.09 -16.71 -6.40
CA ARG A 115 -5.22 -18.08 -6.90
C ARG A 115 -6.03 -18.98 -5.98
N ILE A 116 -6.56 -18.48 -4.86
CA ILE A 116 -7.05 -19.32 -3.76
C ILE A 116 -8.21 -20.25 -4.17
N ASP A 117 -9.07 -19.78 -5.07
CA ASP A 117 -10.21 -20.54 -5.61
C ASP A 117 -9.87 -21.32 -6.89
N ARG A 118 -8.60 -21.34 -7.30
CA ARG A 118 -8.15 -22.00 -8.52
C ARG A 118 -7.51 -23.36 -8.24
N PRO A 119 -7.58 -24.33 -9.17
CA PRO A 119 -6.97 -25.64 -8.99
C PRO A 119 -5.46 -25.63 -8.73
N GLU A 120 -4.75 -24.59 -9.20
CA GLU A 120 -3.32 -24.40 -8.97
C GLU A 120 -2.96 -23.76 -7.62
N SER A 121 -3.95 -23.49 -6.74
CA SER A 121 -3.68 -22.95 -5.40
C SER A 121 -2.78 -23.88 -4.60
N VAL A 122 -1.76 -23.33 -3.94
CA VAL A 122 -0.87 -24.08 -3.04
C VAL A 122 -1.48 -24.33 -1.67
N TRP A 123 -2.51 -23.56 -1.29
CA TRP A 123 -3.17 -23.64 0.01
C TRP A 123 -4.69 -23.83 -0.15
N SER A 124 -5.31 -24.46 0.84
CA SER A 124 -6.78 -24.45 0.95
C SER A 124 -7.26 -23.06 1.41
N PRO A 125 -8.52 -22.68 1.10
CA PRO A 125 -9.10 -21.43 1.60
C PRO A 125 -9.09 -21.31 3.13
N GLU A 126 -9.21 -22.43 3.86
CA GLU A 126 -9.12 -22.45 5.33
C GLU A 126 -7.70 -22.14 5.82
N LEU A 127 -6.69 -22.78 5.21
CA LEU A 127 -5.29 -22.55 5.58
C LEU A 127 -4.88 -21.10 5.28
N TYR A 128 -5.28 -20.56 4.13
CA TYR A 128 -5.03 -19.16 3.78
C TYR A 128 -5.63 -18.21 4.82
N ARG A 129 -6.91 -18.37 5.18
CA ARG A 129 -7.56 -17.50 6.17
C ARG A 129 -6.87 -17.55 7.53
N GLY A 130 -6.50 -18.75 8.01
CA GLY A 130 -5.75 -18.91 9.26
C GLY A 130 -4.39 -18.21 9.23
N ARG A 131 -3.64 -18.38 8.14
CA ARG A 131 -2.31 -17.78 7.98
C ARG A 131 -2.34 -16.27 7.76
N LEU A 132 -3.36 -15.77 7.07
CA LEU A 132 -3.59 -14.34 6.92
C LEU A 132 -3.86 -13.70 8.29
N ALA A 133 -4.75 -14.29 9.09
CA ALA A 133 -5.06 -13.80 10.43
C ALA A 133 -3.81 -13.78 11.34
N GLN A 134 -3.02 -14.86 11.32
CA GLN A 134 -1.74 -14.92 12.04
C GLN A 134 -0.78 -13.81 11.59
N ALA A 135 -0.58 -13.66 10.27
CA ALA A 135 0.30 -12.65 9.72
C ALA A 135 -0.13 -11.23 10.11
N VAL A 136 -1.43 -10.92 10.05
CA VAL A 136 -1.97 -9.63 10.48
C VAL A 136 -1.69 -9.38 11.96
N GLY A 137 -1.96 -10.37 12.83
CA GLY A 137 -1.67 -10.27 14.26
C GLY A 137 -0.18 -10.06 14.55
N TRP A 138 0.71 -10.77 13.83
CA TRP A 138 2.15 -10.59 13.99
C TRP A 138 2.64 -9.22 13.56
N LEU A 139 2.03 -8.62 12.53
CA LEU A 139 2.36 -7.29 12.03
C LEU A 139 1.71 -6.16 12.83
N GLY A 140 0.78 -6.48 13.72
CA GLY A 140 0.16 -5.52 14.64
C GLY A 140 0.95 -5.26 15.92
N ARG A 141 1.99 -6.05 16.21
CA ARG A 141 2.86 -5.88 17.38
C ARG A 141 3.60 -4.53 17.36
N ASP A 142 3.99 -4.06 18.54
CA ASP A 142 4.66 -2.77 18.76
C ASP A 142 5.94 -2.93 19.63
N PHE A 143 6.62 -1.82 19.93
CA PHE A 143 7.75 -1.79 20.87
C PHE A 143 7.40 -1.17 22.23
N ALA A 144 6.27 -0.47 22.34
CA ALA A 144 5.91 0.30 23.51
C ALA A 144 4.39 0.40 23.70
N PRO A 145 3.89 0.38 24.95
CA PRO A 145 2.47 0.53 25.23
C PRO A 145 1.88 1.81 24.60
N GLY A 146 0.77 1.67 23.88
CA GLY A 146 0.08 2.77 23.22
C GLY A 146 0.62 3.13 21.83
N GLN A 147 1.73 2.55 21.39
CA GLN A 147 2.19 2.63 20.02
C GLN A 147 1.29 1.80 19.10
N ARG A 148 0.95 2.31 17.91
CA ARG A 148 0.14 1.60 16.92
C ARG A 148 0.98 1.19 15.71
N ALA A 149 0.99 -0.10 15.39
CA ALA A 149 1.53 -0.58 14.13
C ALA A 149 0.70 -0.06 12.93
N MET A 150 1.38 0.48 11.92
CA MET A 150 0.75 0.97 10.69
C MET A 150 1.45 0.40 9.47
N VAL A 151 0.73 -0.46 8.76
CA VAL A 151 1.19 -1.11 7.54
C VAL A 151 0.90 -0.24 6.33
N LYS A 152 1.94 0.30 5.71
CA LYS A 152 1.84 0.85 4.35
C LYS A 152 1.99 -0.30 3.37
N ALA A 153 0.89 -0.80 2.82
CA ALA A 153 0.91 -1.98 1.96
C ALA A 153 1.47 -1.64 0.57
N SER A 154 2.12 -2.60 -0.10
CA SER A 154 2.39 -2.49 -1.55
C SER A 154 1.06 -2.44 -2.31
N SER A 155 0.99 -1.71 -3.43
CA SER A 155 -0.28 -1.43 -4.12
C SER A 155 -1.09 -2.67 -4.48
N VAL A 156 -0.41 -3.76 -4.86
CA VAL A 156 -1.02 -5.05 -5.23
C VAL A 156 -1.88 -5.64 -4.10
N ILE A 157 -1.51 -5.38 -2.84
CA ILE A 157 -2.18 -5.91 -1.65
C ILE A 157 -3.57 -5.27 -1.45
N THR A 158 -3.86 -4.15 -2.12
CA THR A 158 -5.20 -3.55 -2.13
C THR A 158 -6.28 -4.55 -2.57
N ALA A 159 -5.92 -5.59 -3.34
CA ALA A 159 -6.82 -6.66 -3.76
C ALA A 159 -7.38 -7.54 -2.63
N ILE A 160 -6.79 -7.48 -1.43
CA ILE A 160 -7.26 -8.23 -0.24
C ILE A 160 -7.49 -7.28 0.96
N ALA A 161 -7.71 -5.99 0.69
CA ALA A 161 -7.78 -4.97 1.74
C ALA A 161 -8.98 -5.15 2.70
N ASP A 162 -10.08 -5.73 2.21
CA ASP A 162 -11.27 -6.11 2.97
C ASP A 162 -10.99 -7.27 3.93
N GLU A 163 -10.16 -8.23 3.52
CA GLU A 163 -9.71 -9.33 4.38
C GLU A 163 -8.73 -8.86 5.48
N LEU A 164 -7.96 -7.80 5.19
CA LEU A 164 -6.97 -7.25 6.11
C LEU A 164 -7.56 -6.26 7.13
N THR A 165 -8.58 -5.49 6.72
CA THR A 165 -9.16 -4.43 7.56
C THR A 165 -10.23 -5.02 8.48
N GLY A 166 -9.79 -5.52 9.65
CA GLY A 166 -10.66 -6.04 10.71
C GLY A 166 -11.46 -4.95 11.45
N ALA A 167 -12.26 -5.35 12.45
CA ALA A 167 -13.12 -4.43 13.21
C ALA A 167 -12.32 -3.36 13.99
N ASP A 168 -11.14 -3.71 14.50
CA ASP A 168 -10.26 -2.82 15.25
C ASP A 168 -9.21 -2.11 14.38
N SER A 169 -9.26 -2.35 13.07
CA SER A 169 -8.38 -1.72 12.08
C SER A 169 -9.09 -0.58 11.36
N ARG A 170 -8.27 0.35 10.85
CA ARG A 170 -8.69 1.43 9.98
C ARG A 170 -7.75 1.51 8.80
N ALA A 171 -8.26 1.97 7.67
CA ALA A 171 -7.50 2.09 6.44
C ALA A 171 -7.58 3.51 5.87
N LEU A 172 -6.45 3.98 5.35
CA LEU A 172 -6.35 5.11 4.44
C LEU A 172 -6.09 4.57 3.04
N PHE A 173 -6.87 4.99 2.06
CA PHE A 173 -6.64 4.73 0.65
C PHE A 173 -6.19 5.99 -0.07
N LEU A 174 -4.97 5.96 -0.61
CA LEU A 174 -4.39 7.07 -1.37
C LEU A 174 -4.54 6.84 -2.86
N TYR A 175 -5.02 7.86 -3.56
CA TYR A 175 -5.15 7.87 -5.01
C TYR A 175 -4.84 9.25 -5.59
N VAL A 176 -4.78 9.35 -6.91
CA VAL A 176 -4.85 10.60 -7.66
C VAL A 176 -5.76 10.39 -8.88
N PRO A 177 -6.31 11.46 -9.47
CA PRO A 177 -7.05 11.37 -10.73
C PRO A 177 -6.23 10.77 -11.87
N LEU A 178 -6.90 10.21 -12.88
CA LEU A 178 -6.24 9.44 -13.96
C LEU A 178 -5.13 10.22 -14.66
N ALA A 179 -5.40 11.47 -15.05
CA ALA A 179 -4.41 12.31 -15.73
C ALA A 179 -3.14 12.49 -14.89
N ARG A 180 -3.30 12.79 -13.60
CA ARG A 180 -2.18 12.97 -12.65
C ARG A 180 -1.40 11.69 -12.42
N TYR A 181 -2.08 10.54 -12.40
CA TYR A 181 -1.41 9.26 -12.32
C TYR A 181 -0.52 9.02 -13.55
N ILE A 182 -1.08 9.18 -14.76
CA ILE A 182 -0.33 8.97 -16.01
C ILE A 182 0.89 9.91 -16.08
N GLU A 183 0.71 11.20 -15.80
CA GLU A 183 1.79 12.19 -15.77
C GLU A 183 2.90 11.79 -14.79
N THR A 184 2.54 11.29 -13.60
CA THR A 184 3.50 10.84 -12.58
C THR A 184 4.33 9.66 -13.07
N ILE A 185 3.70 8.70 -13.74
CA ILE A 185 4.39 7.51 -14.26
C ILE A 185 5.30 7.89 -15.44
N LEU A 186 4.83 8.75 -16.34
CA LEU A 186 5.61 9.20 -17.50
C LEU A 186 6.79 10.10 -17.12
N ALA A 187 6.71 10.80 -15.99
CA ALA A 187 7.78 11.64 -15.47
C ALA A 187 9.02 10.85 -14.97
N GLY A 188 8.96 9.51 -14.89
CA GLY A 188 10.10 8.70 -14.43
C GLY A 188 10.17 7.33 -15.09
N GLU A 189 11.29 7.07 -15.77
CA GLU A 189 11.52 5.81 -16.50
C GLU A 189 11.33 4.56 -15.62
N ALA A 190 11.82 4.59 -14.38
CA ALA A 190 11.65 3.49 -13.43
C ALA A 190 10.19 3.25 -13.07
N SER A 191 9.39 4.31 -12.90
CA SER A 191 7.95 4.21 -12.64
C SER A 191 7.22 3.59 -13.82
N MET A 192 7.62 3.96 -15.05
CA MET A 192 7.06 3.38 -16.27
C MET A 192 7.39 1.89 -16.38
N ALA A 193 8.66 1.51 -16.19
CA ALA A 193 9.10 0.12 -16.25
C ALA A 193 8.39 -0.75 -15.20
N GLU A 194 8.29 -0.27 -13.95
CA GLU A 194 7.57 -0.96 -12.88
C GLU A 194 6.09 -1.15 -13.22
N THR A 195 5.43 -0.09 -13.70
CA THR A 195 4.00 -0.13 -14.06
C THR A 195 3.74 -1.11 -15.21
N LEU A 196 4.59 -1.14 -16.23
CA LEU A 196 4.47 -2.08 -17.34
C LEU A 196 4.75 -3.53 -16.93
N ALA A 197 5.72 -3.76 -16.05
CA ALA A 197 6.02 -5.10 -15.54
C ALA A 197 4.83 -5.70 -14.76
N GLN A 198 4.04 -4.86 -14.10
CA GLN A 198 2.83 -5.27 -13.35
C GLN A 198 1.57 -5.35 -14.23
N ALA A 199 1.61 -4.83 -15.46
CA ALA A 199 0.44 -4.74 -16.33
C ALA A 199 -0.22 -6.11 -16.65
N PRO A 200 0.51 -7.23 -16.84
CA PRO A 200 -0.13 -8.54 -17.06
C PRO A 200 -1.01 -9.00 -15.89
N ALA A 201 -0.53 -8.87 -14.65
CA ALA A 201 -1.29 -9.26 -13.47
C ALA A 201 -2.50 -8.34 -13.27
N ARG A 202 -2.33 -7.02 -13.45
CA ARG A 202 -3.43 -6.04 -13.39
C ARG A 202 -4.48 -6.28 -14.46
N MET A 203 -4.07 -6.64 -15.67
CA MET A 203 -4.99 -7.00 -16.75
C MET A 203 -5.82 -8.23 -16.38
N ALA A 204 -5.17 -9.29 -15.88
CA ALA A 204 -5.87 -10.50 -15.44
C ALA A 204 -6.89 -10.21 -14.33
N ARG A 205 -6.52 -9.37 -13.35
CA ARG A 205 -7.44 -8.93 -12.29
C ARG A 205 -8.58 -8.08 -12.83
N LEU A 206 -8.30 -7.11 -13.71
CA LEU A 206 -9.33 -6.27 -14.32
C LEU A 206 -10.33 -7.09 -15.15
N ALA A 207 -9.87 -8.08 -15.89
CA ALA A 207 -10.73 -9.00 -16.63
C ALA A 207 -11.60 -9.89 -15.73
N ALA A 208 -11.16 -10.21 -14.52
CA ALA A 208 -11.98 -10.89 -13.52
C ALA A 208 -13.03 -9.95 -12.89
N LEU A 209 -12.71 -8.66 -12.75
CA LEU A 209 -13.62 -7.63 -12.21
C LEU A 209 -14.68 -7.19 -13.22
N LEU A 210 -14.37 -7.24 -14.51
CA LEU A 210 -15.20 -6.74 -15.60
C LEU A 210 -15.59 -7.88 -16.55
N PRO A 211 -16.85 -8.36 -16.51
CA PRO A 211 -17.34 -9.37 -17.43
C PRO A 211 -17.13 -8.97 -18.90
N ASP A 212 -16.79 -9.94 -19.76
CA ASP A 212 -16.55 -9.73 -21.19
C ASP A 212 -15.55 -8.61 -21.50
N PHE A 213 -14.49 -8.47 -20.69
CA PHE A 213 -13.45 -7.47 -20.88
C PHE A 213 -12.81 -7.62 -22.29
N PRO A 214 -12.96 -6.63 -23.19
CA PRO A 214 -12.80 -6.88 -24.63
C PRO A 214 -11.38 -6.66 -25.16
N PHE A 215 -10.39 -6.44 -24.29
CA PHE A 215 -9.04 -6.04 -24.69
C PHE A 215 -8.00 -7.08 -24.27
N ALA A 216 -7.01 -7.28 -25.14
CA ALA A 216 -5.79 -7.99 -24.81
C ALA A 216 -4.64 -7.01 -24.55
N LEU A 217 -3.75 -7.33 -23.61
CA LEU A 217 -2.68 -6.42 -23.18
C LEU A 217 -1.76 -5.99 -24.34
N TRP A 218 -1.48 -6.91 -25.28
CA TRP A 218 -0.62 -6.65 -26.43
C TRP A 218 -1.23 -5.63 -27.42
N GLN A 219 -2.54 -5.40 -27.37
CA GLN A 219 -3.23 -4.39 -28.20
C GLN A 219 -3.09 -2.98 -27.62
N LEU A 220 -2.80 -2.85 -26.32
CA LEU A 220 -2.78 -1.56 -25.64
C LEU A 220 -1.41 -0.87 -25.82
N PRO A 221 -1.37 0.39 -26.28
CA PRO A 221 -0.16 1.21 -26.25
C PRO A 221 0.38 1.38 -24.82
N PRO A 222 1.68 1.69 -24.63
CA PRO A 222 2.28 1.80 -23.28
C PRO A 222 1.55 2.74 -22.34
N VAL A 223 1.15 3.94 -22.79
CA VAL A 223 0.41 4.91 -21.96
C VAL A 223 -0.98 4.40 -21.61
N THR A 224 -1.66 3.72 -22.54
CA THR A 224 -2.95 3.07 -22.27
C THR A 224 -2.81 1.92 -21.26
N ARG A 225 -1.67 1.21 -21.22
CA ARG A 225 -1.39 0.21 -20.16
C ARG A 225 -1.21 0.86 -18.77
N VAL A 226 -0.69 2.09 -18.71
CA VAL A 226 -0.63 2.87 -17.47
C VAL A 226 -2.04 3.24 -17.02
N ALA A 227 -2.88 3.72 -17.94
CA ALA A 227 -4.28 4.06 -17.64
C ALA A 227 -5.11 2.82 -17.24
N MET A 228 -4.89 1.67 -17.90
CA MET A 228 -5.46 0.39 -17.50
C MET A 228 -5.01 -0.01 -16.10
N SER A 229 -3.74 0.22 -15.76
CA SER A 229 -3.23 -0.06 -14.42
C SER A 229 -3.91 0.80 -13.35
N TRP A 230 -4.09 2.11 -13.61
CA TRP A 230 -4.88 2.99 -12.74
C TRP A 230 -6.30 2.46 -12.57
N LEU A 231 -6.97 2.11 -13.68
CA LEU A 231 -8.35 1.63 -13.66
C LEU A 231 -8.47 0.34 -12.83
N CYS A 232 -7.53 -0.59 -13.01
CA CYS A 232 -7.48 -1.83 -12.23
C CYS A 232 -7.36 -1.56 -10.73
N GLU A 233 -6.41 -0.74 -10.30
CA GLU A 233 -6.21 -0.46 -8.86
C GLU A 233 -7.40 0.30 -8.26
N MET A 234 -7.98 1.26 -8.99
CA MET A 234 -9.16 2.02 -8.53
C MET A 234 -10.42 1.15 -8.45
N ALA A 235 -10.69 0.32 -9.46
CA ALA A 235 -11.82 -0.61 -9.45
C ALA A 235 -11.67 -1.67 -8.36
N THR A 236 -10.44 -2.15 -8.13
CA THR A 236 -10.12 -3.07 -7.03
C THR A 236 -10.44 -2.41 -5.68
N ALA A 237 -9.94 -1.20 -5.45
CA ALA A 237 -10.18 -0.47 -4.20
C ALA A 237 -11.66 -0.16 -3.97
N GLN A 238 -12.45 0.12 -5.01
CA GLN A 238 -13.88 0.35 -4.83
C GLN A 238 -14.61 -0.87 -4.25
N GLN A 239 -14.13 -2.08 -4.57
CA GLN A 239 -14.69 -3.34 -4.03
C GLN A 239 -14.15 -3.65 -2.63
N THR A 240 -12.84 -3.57 -2.44
CA THR A 240 -12.18 -4.02 -1.20
C THR A 240 -12.10 -2.95 -0.12
N LEU A 241 -12.32 -1.67 -0.47
CA LEU A 241 -12.35 -0.54 0.45
C LEU A 241 -13.62 0.30 0.24
N PRO A 242 -14.83 -0.25 0.50
CA PRO A 242 -16.07 0.48 0.28
C PRO A 242 -16.08 1.83 0.99
N ARG A 243 -16.37 2.92 0.27
CA ARG A 243 -16.40 4.29 0.80
C ARG A 243 -17.45 4.50 1.90
N ALA A 244 -18.49 3.68 1.91
CA ALA A 244 -19.54 3.73 2.93
C ALA A 244 -19.09 3.15 4.28
N ASP A 245 -18.01 2.38 4.31
CA ASP A 245 -17.47 1.83 5.55
C ASP A 245 -16.66 2.92 6.29
N PRO A 246 -17.04 3.32 7.52
CA PRO A 246 -16.36 4.37 8.26
C PRO A 246 -14.93 4.01 8.68
N ARG A 247 -14.51 2.74 8.52
CA ARG A 247 -13.11 2.33 8.73
C ARG A 247 -12.20 2.77 7.60
N HIS A 248 -12.75 3.15 6.45
CA HIS A 248 -11.99 3.54 5.26
C HIS A 248 -12.04 5.05 5.02
N LEU A 249 -10.87 5.68 4.97
CA LEU A 249 -10.71 7.06 4.54
C LEU A 249 -10.08 7.07 3.15
N TRP A 250 -10.78 7.65 2.17
CA TRP A 250 -10.22 7.86 0.83
C TRP A 250 -9.67 9.27 0.72
N ALA A 251 -8.42 9.42 0.26
CA ALA A 251 -7.78 10.71 0.11
C ALA A 251 -7.11 10.86 -1.27
N ASP A 252 -7.47 11.95 -1.97
CA ASP A 252 -6.77 12.41 -3.16
C ASP A 252 -5.43 13.04 -2.73
N PHE A 253 -4.33 12.46 -3.18
CA PHE A 253 -2.99 12.89 -2.82
C PHE A 253 -2.66 14.30 -3.37
N GLU A 254 -3.30 14.76 -4.45
CA GLU A 254 -3.17 16.17 -4.87
C GLU A 254 -3.77 17.11 -3.81
N GLY A 255 -4.92 16.74 -3.23
CA GLY A 255 -5.52 17.47 -2.11
C GLY A 255 -4.65 17.41 -0.84
N VAL A 256 -4.03 16.26 -0.57
CA VAL A 256 -3.07 16.12 0.55
C VAL A 256 -1.88 17.07 0.39
N LEU A 257 -1.36 17.26 -0.83
CA LEU A 257 -0.25 18.18 -1.07
C LEU A 257 -0.66 19.66 -1.09
N ALA A 258 -1.92 19.95 -1.41
CA ALA A 258 -2.43 21.32 -1.43
C ALA A 258 -2.62 21.89 -0.01
N ASP A 259 -3.12 21.08 0.93
CA ASP A 259 -3.24 21.43 2.35
C ASP A 259 -2.77 20.26 3.24
N PRO A 260 -1.44 20.09 3.40
CA PRO A 260 -0.89 18.95 4.12
C PRO A 260 -1.20 18.97 5.62
N ALA A 261 -1.41 20.15 6.22
CA ALA A 261 -1.74 20.27 7.64
C ALA A 261 -3.17 19.76 7.90
N ALA A 262 -4.16 20.25 7.13
CA ALA A 262 -5.53 19.78 7.27
C ALA A 262 -5.68 18.30 6.91
N ALA A 263 -4.99 17.85 5.85
CA ALA A 263 -5.02 16.45 5.45
C ALA A 263 -4.42 15.52 6.52
N LEU A 264 -3.29 15.89 7.11
CA LEU A 264 -2.66 15.08 8.17
C LEU A 264 -3.51 15.08 9.45
N ALA A 265 -4.11 16.22 9.81
CA ALA A 265 -5.04 16.29 10.95
C ALA A 265 -6.26 15.36 10.75
N ALA A 266 -6.86 15.36 9.56
CA ALA A 266 -7.97 14.47 9.23
C ALA A 266 -7.57 12.99 9.27
N GLN A 267 -6.38 12.65 8.76
CA GLN A 267 -5.86 11.28 8.80
C GLN A 267 -5.55 10.83 10.24
N CYS A 268 -4.92 11.68 11.06
CA CYS A 268 -4.69 11.40 12.48
C CYS A 268 -6.01 11.20 13.23
N GLY A 269 -7.01 12.05 13.00
CA GLY A 269 -8.35 11.91 13.57
C GLY A 269 -9.02 10.60 13.14
N HIS A 270 -8.92 10.23 11.86
CA HIS A 270 -9.43 8.96 11.35
C HIS A 270 -8.80 7.78 12.08
N PHE A 271 -7.48 7.77 12.23
CA PHE A 271 -6.75 6.71 12.93
C PHE A 271 -6.85 6.77 14.46
N GLY A 272 -7.54 7.78 15.03
CA GLY A 272 -7.63 7.96 16.48
C GLY A 272 -6.29 8.33 17.13
N LEU A 273 -5.35 8.90 16.37
CA LEU A 273 -4.06 9.33 16.88
C LEU A 273 -4.21 10.67 17.62
N SER A 274 -3.73 10.72 18.86
CA SER A 274 -3.73 11.95 19.66
C SER A 274 -2.58 12.85 19.25
N VAL A 275 -2.82 13.77 18.32
CA VAL A 275 -1.82 14.68 17.75
C VAL A 275 -2.36 16.11 17.75
N ASP A 276 -1.57 17.06 18.24
CA ASP A 276 -1.90 18.49 18.19
C ASP A 276 -1.39 19.18 16.92
N ALA A 277 -1.89 20.40 16.66
CA ALA A 277 -1.49 21.17 15.50
C ALA A 277 0.02 21.50 15.48
N ALA A 278 0.62 21.76 16.64
CA ALA A 278 2.04 22.08 16.75
C ALA A 278 2.93 20.91 16.31
N ARG A 279 2.54 19.67 16.63
CA ARG A 279 3.25 18.46 16.22
C ARG A 279 3.14 18.23 14.71
N ILE A 280 1.97 18.49 14.12
CA ILE A 280 1.77 18.46 12.67
C ILE A 280 2.67 19.48 11.98
N ASP A 281 2.65 20.74 12.44
CA ASP A 281 3.47 21.82 11.89
C ASP A 281 4.96 21.49 11.97
N ALA A 282 5.42 20.93 13.09
CA ALA A 282 6.80 20.51 13.26
C ALA A 282 7.21 19.40 12.27
N ALA A 283 6.37 18.39 12.05
CA ALA A 283 6.65 17.32 11.10
C ALA A 283 6.69 17.83 9.65
N LEU A 284 5.78 18.75 9.28
CA LEU A 284 5.75 19.37 7.95
C LEU A 284 6.94 20.31 7.71
N ALA A 285 7.40 21.03 8.74
CA ALA A 285 8.62 21.83 8.69
C ALA A 285 9.89 20.97 8.66
N GLY A 286 9.78 19.70 9.05
CA GLY A 286 10.85 18.71 9.06
C GLY A 286 11.41 18.32 7.68
N PRO A 287 12.42 17.44 7.65
CA PRO A 287 13.10 17.04 6.41
C PRO A 287 12.22 16.19 5.47
N VAL A 288 11.20 15.51 6.01
CA VAL A 288 10.34 14.56 5.27
C VAL A 288 9.67 15.22 4.05
N MET A 289 9.28 16.49 4.14
CA MET A 289 8.64 17.24 3.04
C MET A 289 9.62 17.73 1.96
N ARG A 290 10.93 17.64 2.20
CA ARG A 290 11.99 18.17 1.31
C ARG A 290 12.91 17.08 0.75
N GLN A 291 12.62 15.82 1.03
CA GLN A 291 13.42 14.67 0.62
C GLN A 291 12.57 13.69 -0.19
N TYR A 292 13.22 12.95 -1.08
CA TYR A 292 12.54 11.88 -1.79
C TYR A 292 12.23 10.73 -0.83
N SER A 293 10.95 10.52 -0.52
CA SER A 293 10.52 9.59 0.54
C SER A 293 11.01 8.14 0.40
N LYS A 294 11.39 7.71 -0.79
CA LYS A 294 11.94 6.36 -1.07
C LYS A 294 13.48 6.30 -1.04
N ALA A 295 14.16 7.42 -1.28
CA ALA A 295 15.62 7.56 -1.20
C ALA A 295 15.94 8.94 -0.59
N PRO A 296 15.88 9.07 0.76
CA PRO A 296 15.94 10.35 1.47
C PRO A 296 17.22 11.16 1.24
N GLU A 297 18.27 10.55 0.70
CA GLU A 297 19.52 11.19 0.27
C GLU A 297 19.33 12.18 -0.88
N HIS A 298 18.20 12.11 -1.61
CA HIS A 298 17.90 13.02 -2.72
C HIS A 298 16.88 14.10 -2.30
N GLY A 299 17.15 15.34 -2.70
CA GLY A 299 16.18 16.44 -2.56
C GLY A 299 14.97 16.21 -3.47
N TYR A 300 13.78 16.45 -2.93
CA TYR A 300 12.54 16.35 -3.70
C TYR A 300 11.49 17.26 -3.06
N SER A 301 10.64 17.88 -3.88
CA SER A 301 9.61 18.79 -3.38
C SER A 301 8.31 18.65 -4.19
N PRO A 302 7.17 19.09 -3.62
CA PRO A 302 5.92 19.20 -4.36
C PRO A 302 6.05 20.11 -5.60
N GLY A 303 6.93 21.12 -5.56
CA GLY A 303 7.23 21.98 -6.71
C GLY A 303 7.88 21.22 -7.85
N LEU A 304 9.00 20.53 -7.56
CA LEU A 304 9.72 19.72 -8.55
C LEU A 304 8.83 18.62 -9.14
N ARG A 305 7.99 17.97 -8.31
CA ARG A 305 7.01 16.99 -8.78
C ARG A 305 6.07 17.58 -9.84
N ARG A 306 5.51 18.76 -9.58
CA ARG A 306 4.59 19.44 -10.51
C ARG A 306 5.28 19.82 -11.81
N GLU A 307 6.52 20.27 -11.76
CA GLU A 307 7.30 20.60 -12.95
C GLU A 307 7.52 19.38 -13.86
N LEU A 308 7.94 18.25 -13.27
CA LEU A 308 8.16 17.00 -14.01
C LEU A 308 6.85 16.46 -14.62
N GLN A 309 5.74 16.53 -13.87
CA GLN A 309 4.42 16.16 -14.37
C GLN A 309 3.96 17.05 -15.52
N ALA A 310 4.16 18.37 -15.42
CA ALA A 310 3.81 19.30 -16.48
C ALA A 310 4.62 19.05 -17.76
N GLN A 311 5.91 18.74 -17.62
CA GLN A 311 6.76 18.33 -18.76
C GLN A 311 6.25 17.04 -19.42
N ALA A 312 5.90 16.03 -18.62
CA ALA A 312 5.32 14.78 -19.13
C ALA A 312 3.96 15.02 -19.82
N ALA A 313 3.11 15.89 -19.26
CA ALA A 313 1.81 16.24 -19.84
C ALA A 313 1.96 16.86 -21.24
N VAL A 314 2.91 17.79 -21.40
CA VAL A 314 3.18 18.43 -22.70
C VAL A 314 3.81 17.43 -23.68
N GLY A 315 4.82 16.67 -23.23
CA GLY A 315 5.57 15.74 -24.08
C GLY A 315 4.74 14.56 -24.60
N HIS A 316 3.67 14.20 -23.90
CA HIS A 316 2.85 13.01 -24.22
C HIS A 316 1.36 13.32 -24.41
N ALA A 317 0.99 14.59 -24.63
CA ALA A 317 -0.40 15.04 -24.66
C ALA A 317 -1.35 14.17 -25.52
N PRO A 318 -1.00 13.81 -26.77
CA PRO A 318 -1.87 12.96 -27.60
C PRO A 318 -2.12 11.57 -26.99
N ALA A 319 -1.06 10.93 -26.47
CA ALA A 319 -1.15 9.59 -25.88
C ALA A 319 -1.92 9.59 -24.54
N ILE A 320 -1.78 10.66 -23.75
CA ILE A 320 -2.55 10.85 -22.52
C ILE A 320 -4.04 11.03 -22.85
N ALA A 321 -4.36 11.85 -23.85
CA ALA A 321 -5.74 12.06 -24.27
C ALA A 321 -6.40 10.76 -24.76
N GLU A 322 -5.71 9.97 -25.58
CA GLU A 322 -6.18 8.65 -26.03
C GLU A 322 -6.40 7.69 -24.85
N ALA A 323 -5.46 7.64 -23.90
CA ALA A 323 -5.56 6.76 -22.75
C ALA A 323 -6.72 7.15 -21.80
N ILE A 324 -6.98 8.45 -21.62
CA ILE A 324 -8.13 8.93 -20.85
C ILE A 324 -9.44 8.55 -21.55
N ALA A 325 -9.56 8.81 -22.85
CA ALA A 325 -10.75 8.47 -23.63
C ALA A 325 -11.03 6.95 -23.59
N TRP A 326 -9.98 6.12 -23.60
CA TRP A 326 -10.10 4.68 -23.45
C TRP A 326 -10.70 4.27 -22.09
N VAL A 327 -10.26 4.89 -20.98
CA VAL A 327 -10.84 4.64 -19.64
C VAL A 327 -12.28 5.12 -19.56
N GLU A 328 -12.60 6.30 -20.11
CA GLU A 328 -13.96 6.84 -20.11
C GLU A 328 -14.94 5.96 -20.90
N ALA A 329 -14.51 5.43 -22.06
CA ALA A 329 -15.32 4.50 -22.84
C ALA A 329 -15.61 3.20 -22.06
N LEU A 330 -14.63 2.69 -21.31
CA LEU A 330 -14.85 1.54 -20.41
C LEU A 330 -15.78 1.89 -19.25
N ALA A 331 -15.61 3.03 -18.61
CA ALA A 331 -16.46 3.47 -17.51
C ALA A 331 -17.93 3.66 -17.95
N ALA A 332 -18.15 4.14 -19.18
CA ALA A 332 -19.49 4.21 -19.77
C ALA A 332 -20.11 2.84 -20.06
N ARG A 333 -19.28 1.82 -20.34
CA ARG A 333 -19.73 0.44 -20.60
C ARG A 333 -20.07 -0.31 -19.31
N TYR A 334 -19.33 -0.08 -18.23
CA TYR A 334 -19.46 -0.80 -16.97
C TYR A 334 -19.92 0.12 -15.86
N THR A 335 -21.19 0.00 -15.47
CA THR A 335 -21.79 0.83 -14.40
C THR A 335 -21.06 0.72 -13.06
N SER A 336 -20.40 -0.41 -12.79
CA SER A 336 -19.55 -0.61 -11.61
C SER A 336 -18.35 0.34 -11.54
N LEU A 337 -18.00 1.03 -12.62
CA LEU A 337 -16.90 2.00 -12.67
C LEU A 337 -17.38 3.45 -12.57
N GLY A 338 -18.69 3.70 -12.46
CA GLY A 338 -19.29 5.03 -12.59
C GLY A 338 -18.84 6.04 -11.52
N ASP A 339 -18.47 5.56 -10.32
CA ASP A 339 -18.08 6.41 -9.19
C ASP A 339 -16.56 6.68 -9.15
N LEU A 340 -15.81 6.22 -10.15
CA LEU A 340 -14.36 6.42 -10.19
C LEU A 340 -14.01 7.88 -10.50
N PRO A 341 -13.07 8.49 -9.75
CA PRO A 341 -12.67 9.89 -9.92
C PRO A 341 -11.72 10.07 -11.12
N ILE A 342 -12.17 9.73 -12.33
CA ILE A 342 -11.36 9.78 -13.56
C ILE A 342 -10.80 11.18 -13.81
N ARG A 343 -11.67 12.21 -13.70
CA ARG A 343 -11.31 13.63 -13.90
C ARG A 343 -10.94 14.35 -12.60
N GLY A 344 -10.96 13.65 -11.47
CA GLY A 344 -10.83 14.24 -10.13
C GLY A 344 -12.09 14.97 -9.67
N ASN A 345 -12.04 15.56 -8.48
CA ASN A 345 -13.08 16.47 -8.03
C ASN A 345 -13.00 17.73 -8.91
N GLN A 346 -13.88 17.83 -9.90
CA GLN A 346 -14.13 19.14 -10.50
C GLN A 346 -14.79 19.98 -9.42
N GLU A 347 -14.04 20.92 -8.83
CA GLU A 347 -14.70 22.10 -8.29
C GLU A 347 -15.50 22.68 -9.46
N SER A 348 -16.83 22.63 -9.31
CA SER A 348 -17.73 23.33 -10.21
C SER A 348 -17.27 24.79 -10.20
N ALA A 349 -16.81 25.26 -11.36
CA ALA A 349 -16.33 26.62 -11.55
C ALA A 349 -17.40 27.67 -11.18
#